data_AF-A0A944WWY4-F1
#
_entry.id   AF-A0A944WWY4-F1
#
_cell.length_a   1.000
_cell.length_b   1.000
_cell.length_c   1.000
_cell.angle_alpha   90.00
_cell.angle_beta   90.00
_cell.angle_gamma   90.00
#
_symmetry.space_group_name_H-M   'P 1'
#
loop_
_entity.id
_entity.type
_entity.pdbx_description
1 polymer ?
#
loop_
_entity_poly.entity_id
_entity_poly.type
_entity_poly.pdbx_seq_one_letter_code
_entity_poly.pdbx_strand_id
1 'polypeptide(L)'
;MSLPMMPKATAVWLVENTALSFDQIGEFCGLHALEVKGIADEEVAIGIQGADPIANSQLTQEEIDRCVGDDAASLTMYINTSVPRPALRTKGPKYTPVTKRQERPAAIMWLIRYHPELSDAQVGRLVGTTKPTIASVRERTHWNISNIKPNDPVTLGMCSQAELDESVTKARRRQATKEKREAKERAKAGLPPLEKKESHIETASPFAHLIRGNRDEEAEPELPAGFADAPAPAPAAEPELTADDVFGKRPSGDGE
;
A
#
# COMPACT_ATOMS: atom_id res chain seq x y z
N MET A 1 9.91 -22.65 9.10
CA MET A 1 11.01 -23.41 8.49
C MET A 1 11.00 -23.15 6.99
N SER A 2 12.17 -22.97 6.37
CA SER A 2 12.29 -22.84 4.92
C SER A 2 12.11 -24.21 4.29
N LEU A 3 11.22 -24.32 3.30
CA LEU A 3 10.95 -25.54 2.56
C LEU A 3 11.87 -25.64 1.33
N PRO A 4 12.24 -26.86 0.90
CA PRO A 4 12.97 -27.06 -0.35
C PRO A 4 12.17 -26.57 -1.57
N MET A 5 12.86 -26.16 -2.64
CA MET A 5 12.21 -25.58 -3.84
C MET A 5 11.24 -26.53 -4.56
N MET A 6 11.41 -27.86 -4.41
CA MET A 6 10.55 -28.88 -5.02
C MET A 6 10.26 -30.02 -4.04
N PRO A 7 9.39 -29.80 -3.03
CA PRO A 7 9.28 -30.71 -1.89
C PRO A 7 8.92 -32.16 -2.22
N LYS A 8 7.99 -32.39 -3.15
CA LYS A 8 7.60 -33.75 -3.56
C LYS A 8 8.69 -34.47 -4.34
N ALA A 9 9.34 -33.78 -5.28
CA ALA A 9 10.43 -34.37 -6.06
C ALA A 9 11.69 -34.62 -5.21
N THR A 10 11.96 -33.73 -4.25
CA THR A 10 13.04 -33.94 -3.27
C THR A 10 12.71 -35.08 -2.32
N ALA A 11 11.45 -35.24 -1.89
CA ALA A 11 11.03 -36.40 -1.09
C ALA A 11 11.19 -37.72 -1.84
N VAL A 12 10.80 -37.80 -3.13
CA VAL A 12 11.04 -38.98 -3.98
C VAL A 12 12.53 -39.33 -4.00
N TRP A 13 13.40 -38.34 -4.26
CA TRP A 13 14.83 -38.57 -4.29
C TRP A 13 15.39 -39.05 -2.94
N LEU A 14 14.97 -38.42 -1.82
CA LEU A 14 15.41 -38.80 -0.48
C LEU A 14 14.97 -40.23 -0.12
N VAL A 15 13.74 -40.62 -0.45
CA VAL A 15 13.22 -41.97 -0.22
C VAL A 15 14.00 -43.03 -1.02
N GLU A 16 14.38 -42.71 -2.26
CA GLU A 16 15.10 -43.65 -3.14
C GLU A 16 16.61 -43.75 -2.86
N ASN A 17 17.25 -42.66 -2.40
CA ASN A 17 18.70 -42.54 -2.33
C ASN A 17 19.26 -42.45 -0.90
N THR A 18 18.42 -42.39 0.13
CA THR A 18 18.85 -42.28 1.54
C THR A 18 18.08 -43.25 2.44
N ALA A 19 18.64 -43.57 3.61
CA ALA A 19 18.02 -44.42 4.62
C ALA A 19 17.34 -43.60 5.75
N LEU A 20 16.90 -42.38 5.45
CA LEU A 20 16.24 -41.50 6.42
C LEU A 20 14.83 -41.98 6.76
N SER A 21 14.37 -41.65 7.97
CA SER A 21 13.01 -41.97 8.40
C SER A 21 11.97 -41.11 7.66
N PHE A 22 10.75 -41.63 7.53
CA PHE A 22 9.65 -40.90 6.87
C PHE A 22 9.27 -39.61 7.61
N ASP A 23 9.46 -39.57 8.93
CA ASP A 23 9.20 -38.38 9.75
C ASP A 23 10.25 -37.28 9.45
N GLN A 24 11.52 -37.64 9.33
CA GLN A 24 12.60 -36.69 8.97
C GLN A 24 12.41 -36.11 7.56
N ILE A 25 12.07 -36.96 6.58
CA ILE A 25 11.79 -36.52 5.20
C ILE A 25 10.54 -35.62 5.17
N GLY A 26 9.51 -36.00 5.93
CA GLY A 26 8.28 -35.22 6.07
C GLY A 26 8.54 -33.83 6.66
N GLU A 27 9.30 -33.74 7.75
CA GLU A 27 9.65 -32.48 8.40
C GLU A 27 10.46 -31.56 7.46
N PHE A 28 11.43 -32.12 6.73
CA PHE A 28 12.26 -31.36 5.79
C PHE A 28 11.46 -30.84 4.59
N CYS A 29 10.64 -31.69 3.97
CA CYS A 29 9.83 -31.34 2.80
C CYS A 29 8.50 -30.65 3.16
N GLY A 30 8.13 -30.57 4.44
CA GLY A 30 6.82 -30.09 4.88
C GLY A 30 5.67 -30.96 4.38
N LEU A 31 5.91 -32.28 4.25
CA LEU A 31 4.93 -33.29 3.87
C LEU A 31 4.58 -34.13 5.11
N HIS A 32 3.38 -34.69 5.13
CA HIS A 32 3.02 -35.61 6.21
C HIS A 32 3.71 -36.97 6.01
N ALA A 33 4.10 -37.67 7.08
CA ALA A 33 4.76 -38.98 6.98
C ALA A 33 3.96 -40.01 6.16
N LEU A 34 2.63 -39.93 6.17
CA LEU A 34 1.75 -40.75 5.32
C LEU A 34 1.90 -40.44 3.82
N GLU A 35 2.13 -39.18 3.45
CA GLU A 35 2.38 -38.80 2.06
C GLU A 35 3.76 -39.30 1.61
N VAL A 36 4.78 -39.22 2.48
CA VAL A 36 6.12 -39.78 2.22
C VAL A 36 6.05 -41.29 2.07
N LYS A 37 5.26 -41.97 2.91
CA LYS A 37 5.00 -43.40 2.78
C LYS A 37 4.29 -43.73 1.46
N GLY A 38 3.27 -42.97 1.08
CA GLY A 38 2.61 -43.13 -0.22
C GLY A 38 3.51 -42.81 -1.42
N ILE A 39 4.59 -42.05 -1.23
CA ILE A 39 5.65 -41.88 -2.23
C ILE A 39 6.54 -43.13 -2.30
N ALA A 40 6.91 -43.70 -1.14
CA ALA A 40 7.68 -44.95 -1.06
C ALA A 40 6.92 -46.15 -1.64
N ASP A 41 5.60 -46.17 -1.48
CA ASP A 41 4.69 -47.18 -2.04
C ASP A 41 4.34 -46.89 -3.53
N GLU A 42 4.94 -45.86 -4.14
CA GLU A 42 4.71 -45.41 -5.52
C GLU A 42 3.26 -44.99 -5.85
N GLU A 43 2.39 -44.71 -4.87
CA GLU A 43 0.98 -44.36 -5.11
C GLU A 43 0.75 -42.84 -5.35
N VAL A 44 1.53 -41.96 -4.71
CA VAL A 44 1.22 -40.52 -4.60
C VAL A 44 2.02 -39.63 -5.57
N ALA A 45 3.11 -40.15 -6.15
CA ALA A 45 4.05 -39.38 -6.99
C ALA A 45 4.42 -40.08 -8.30
N ILE A 46 3.49 -40.87 -8.87
CA ILE A 46 3.69 -41.61 -10.13
C ILE A 46 4.13 -40.64 -11.25
N GLY A 47 5.33 -40.84 -11.77
CA GLY A 47 5.89 -40.06 -12.88
C GLY A 47 6.62 -38.77 -12.49
N ILE A 48 6.81 -38.48 -11.20
CA ILE A 48 7.66 -37.36 -10.75
C ILE A 48 9.12 -37.83 -10.71
N GLN A 49 9.99 -37.17 -11.47
CA GLN A 49 11.43 -37.46 -11.42
C GLN A 49 12.05 -36.87 -10.14
N GLY A 50 12.77 -37.68 -9.37
CA GLY A 50 13.46 -37.27 -8.16
C GLY A 50 14.44 -36.11 -8.42
N ALA A 51 14.38 -35.08 -7.58
CA ALA A 51 15.26 -33.90 -7.66
C ALA A 51 16.29 -33.94 -6.53
N ASP A 52 17.56 -34.12 -6.88
CA ASP A 52 18.68 -34.21 -5.94
C ASP A 52 18.85 -32.91 -5.12
N PRO A 53 18.68 -32.93 -3.78
CA PRO A 53 18.85 -31.77 -2.92
C PRO A 53 20.32 -31.36 -2.73
N ILE A 54 21.27 -32.28 -2.92
CA ILE A 54 22.72 -32.00 -2.86
C ILE A 54 23.14 -31.25 -4.12
N ALA A 55 22.73 -31.71 -5.30
CA ALA A 55 22.97 -31.02 -6.56
C ALA A 55 22.37 -29.60 -6.55
N ASN A 56 21.20 -29.44 -5.94
CA ASN A 56 20.56 -28.14 -5.76
C ASN A 56 21.18 -27.28 -4.64
N SER A 57 22.23 -27.76 -3.99
CA SER A 57 22.93 -27.09 -2.88
C SER A 57 21.98 -26.70 -1.72
N GLN A 58 20.97 -27.54 -1.47
CA GLN A 58 19.97 -27.40 -0.40
C GLN A 58 20.30 -28.28 0.82
N LEU A 59 21.02 -29.38 0.62
CA LEU A 59 21.56 -30.25 1.66
C LEU A 59 23.04 -30.55 1.38
N THR A 60 23.79 -30.87 2.43
CA THR A 60 25.14 -31.43 2.31
C THR A 60 25.09 -32.94 2.58
N GLN A 61 26.01 -33.70 1.99
CA GLN A 61 26.11 -35.14 2.25
C GLN A 61 26.35 -35.42 3.74
N GLU A 62 27.16 -34.59 4.39
CA GLU A 62 27.48 -34.68 5.82
C GLU A 62 26.24 -34.59 6.72
N GLU A 63 25.26 -33.75 6.32
CA GLU A 63 24.01 -33.58 7.05
C GLU A 63 23.08 -34.79 6.90
N ILE A 64 23.07 -35.42 5.72
CA ILE A 64 22.34 -36.67 5.48
C ILE A 64 22.95 -37.78 6.33
N ASP A 65 24.28 -37.95 6.29
CA ASP A 65 24.97 -38.99 7.05
C ASP A 65 24.76 -38.85 8.57
N ARG A 66 24.70 -37.61 9.07
CA ARG A 66 24.36 -37.30 10.46
C ARG A 66 22.96 -37.75 10.85
N CYS A 67 21.98 -37.52 9.98
CA CYS A 67 20.58 -37.86 10.24
C CYS A 67 20.26 -39.33 9.98
N VAL A 68 21.05 -40.03 9.15
CA VAL A 68 20.95 -41.50 8.97
C VAL A 68 21.41 -42.25 10.23
N GLY A 69 22.32 -41.67 11.02
CA GLY A 69 22.77 -42.26 12.28
C GLY A 69 21.86 -41.98 13.48
N ASP A 70 20.93 -41.02 13.38
CA ASP A 70 20.05 -40.56 14.46
C ASP A 70 18.66 -40.23 13.92
N ASP A 71 17.71 -41.14 14.13
CA ASP A 71 16.32 -41.02 13.68
C ASP A 71 15.57 -39.83 14.31
N ALA A 72 16.05 -39.30 15.45
CA ALA A 72 15.43 -38.16 16.13
C ALA A 72 15.95 -36.81 15.63
N ALA A 73 16.98 -36.78 14.80
CA ALA A 73 17.58 -35.56 14.29
C ALA A 73 16.81 -35.01 13.08
N SER A 74 16.48 -33.71 13.10
CA SER A 74 15.85 -33.02 11.98
C SER A 74 16.88 -32.50 10.97
N LEU A 75 16.63 -32.70 9.67
CA LEU A 75 17.43 -32.15 8.57
C LEU A 75 17.34 -30.62 8.52
N THR A 76 18.48 -29.94 8.43
CA THR A 76 18.54 -28.48 8.28
C THR A 76 18.95 -28.09 6.86
N MET A 77 18.19 -27.19 6.22
CA MET A 77 18.56 -26.66 4.90
C MET A 77 19.90 -25.93 4.95
N TYR A 78 20.78 -26.27 4.00
CA TYR A 78 22.00 -25.52 3.74
C TYR A 78 21.67 -24.18 3.06
N ILE A 79 21.73 -23.10 3.84
CA ILE A 79 21.55 -21.75 3.32
C ILE A 79 22.89 -21.25 2.79
N ASN A 80 23.09 -21.34 1.48
CA ASN A 80 24.19 -20.65 0.80
C ASN A 80 24.07 -19.13 0.99
N THR A 81 24.77 -18.59 1.98
CA THR A 81 24.89 -17.14 2.23
C THR A 81 25.63 -16.41 1.10
N SER A 82 26.28 -17.15 0.19
CA SER A 82 27.06 -16.59 -0.92
C SER A 82 26.22 -16.20 -2.15
N VAL A 83 24.95 -16.59 -2.27
CA VAL A 83 24.13 -16.22 -3.43
C VAL A 83 23.51 -14.82 -3.21
N PRO A 84 23.86 -13.81 -4.02
CA PRO A 84 23.26 -12.50 -3.90
C PRO A 84 21.78 -12.58 -4.25
N ARG A 85 20.91 -12.31 -3.27
CA ARG A 85 19.46 -12.24 -3.49
C ARG A 85 19.14 -11.19 -4.57
N PRO A 86 18.30 -11.52 -5.57
CA PRO A 86 17.85 -10.52 -6.54
C PRO A 86 17.23 -9.33 -5.81
N ALA A 87 17.75 -8.13 -6.07
CA ALA A 87 17.18 -6.92 -5.49
C ALA A 87 15.71 -6.77 -5.93
N LEU A 88 14.79 -6.64 -4.97
CA LEU A 88 13.39 -6.36 -5.29
C LEU A 88 13.35 -5.06 -6.10
N ARG A 89 12.82 -5.14 -7.33
CA ARG A 89 12.68 -3.95 -8.18
C ARG A 89 11.83 -2.92 -7.46
N THR A 90 12.33 -1.68 -7.38
CA THR A 90 11.56 -0.56 -6.86
C THR A 90 10.26 -0.44 -7.64
N LYS A 91 9.14 -0.23 -6.94
CA LYS A 91 7.81 -0.06 -7.54
C LYS A 91 7.90 0.98 -8.67
N GLY A 92 7.58 0.56 -9.89
CA GLY A 92 7.59 1.42 -11.07
C GLY A 92 6.50 2.50 -11.01
N PRO A 93 6.45 3.40 -12.02
CA PRO A 93 5.39 4.41 -12.10
C PRO A 93 3.99 3.79 -12.06
N LYS A 94 3.08 4.39 -11.29
CA LYS A 94 1.71 3.91 -11.15
C LYS A 94 0.96 4.07 -12.47
N TYR A 95 0.37 3.00 -13.00
CA TYR A 95 -0.37 3.04 -14.25
C TYR A 95 -1.67 3.84 -14.09
N THR A 96 -1.86 4.88 -14.90
CA THR A 96 -3.13 5.61 -14.97
C THR A 96 -4.03 4.98 -16.06
N PRO A 97 -5.25 4.55 -15.72
CA PRO A 97 -6.19 3.97 -16.70
C PRO A 97 -6.58 4.99 -17.76
N VAL A 98 -6.87 4.53 -18.98
CA VAL A 98 -7.11 5.36 -20.17
C VAL A 98 -8.20 6.42 -19.94
N THR A 99 -9.29 6.05 -19.27
CA THR A 99 -10.40 6.95 -18.94
C THR A 99 -9.95 8.17 -18.13
N LYS A 100 -9.01 7.98 -17.20
CA LYS A 100 -8.52 9.05 -16.31
C LYS A 100 -7.37 9.85 -16.91
N ARG A 101 -6.97 9.57 -18.16
CA ARG A 101 -5.82 10.24 -18.79
C ARG A 101 -6.08 11.69 -19.15
N GLN A 102 -7.34 12.02 -19.47
CA GLN A 102 -7.79 13.38 -19.80
C GLN A 102 -7.83 14.30 -18.57
N GLU A 103 -7.98 13.73 -17.38
CA GLU A 103 -7.97 14.45 -16.10
C GLU A 103 -6.54 14.73 -15.59
N ARG A 104 -5.50 14.17 -16.21
CA ARG A 104 -4.11 14.36 -15.75
C ARG A 104 -3.65 15.82 -15.84
N PRO A 105 -3.92 16.56 -16.93
CA PRO A 105 -3.62 17.99 -16.99
C PRO A 105 -4.35 18.80 -15.90
N ALA A 106 -5.59 18.43 -15.53
CA ALA A 106 -6.34 19.06 -14.45
C ALA A 106 -5.66 18.87 -13.08
N ALA A 107 -5.21 17.65 -12.79
CA ALA A 107 -4.44 17.32 -11.60
C ALA A 107 -3.10 18.07 -11.53
N ILE A 108 -2.37 18.14 -12.66
CA ILE A 108 -1.10 18.87 -12.75
C ILE A 108 -1.32 20.37 -12.49
N MET A 109 -2.35 20.94 -13.10
CA MET A 109 -2.68 22.36 -12.94
C MET A 109 -3.02 22.71 -11.48
N TRP A 110 -3.72 21.82 -10.77
CA TRP A 110 -4.02 21.97 -9.36
C TRP A 110 -2.74 21.94 -8.50
N LEU A 111 -1.86 20.96 -8.73
CA LEU A 111 -0.60 20.85 -8.01
C LEU A 111 0.31 22.08 -8.22
N ILE A 112 0.40 22.59 -9.44
CA ILE A 112 1.20 23.80 -9.74
C ILE A 112 0.62 25.03 -9.03
N ARG A 113 -0.70 25.13 -8.91
CA ARG A 113 -1.40 26.29 -8.33
C ARG A 113 -1.35 26.29 -6.80
N TYR A 114 -1.63 25.15 -6.17
CA TYR A 114 -1.76 25.05 -4.71
C TYR A 114 -0.48 24.59 -4.01
N HIS A 115 0.40 23.87 -4.72
CA HIS A 115 1.65 23.35 -4.19
C HIS A 115 2.85 23.70 -5.08
N PRO A 116 3.20 25.00 -5.23
CA PRO A 116 4.38 25.42 -5.98
C PRO A 116 5.70 24.91 -5.39
N GLU A 117 5.68 24.41 -4.15
CA GLU A 117 6.83 23.77 -3.50
C GLU A 117 7.25 22.44 -4.11
N LEU A 118 6.33 21.75 -4.80
CA LEU A 118 6.60 20.43 -5.39
C LEU A 118 7.47 20.56 -6.64
N SER A 119 8.51 19.72 -6.70
CA SER A 119 9.32 19.60 -7.92
C SER A 119 8.61 18.78 -8.99
N ASP A 120 8.91 19.04 -10.27
CA ASP A 120 8.31 18.30 -11.41
C ASP A 120 8.52 16.78 -11.30
N ALA A 121 9.62 16.34 -10.68
CA ALA A 121 9.87 14.92 -10.40
C ALA A 121 8.91 14.32 -9.36
N GLN A 122 8.51 15.11 -8.35
CA GLN A 122 7.50 14.70 -7.37
C GLN A 122 6.11 14.69 -8.01
N VAL A 123 5.76 15.71 -8.79
CA VAL A 123 4.49 15.77 -9.54
C VAL A 123 4.36 14.59 -10.51
N GLY A 124 5.43 14.26 -11.23
CA GLY A 124 5.47 13.10 -12.12
C GLY A 124 5.24 11.77 -11.40
N ARG A 125 5.73 11.62 -10.17
CA ARG A 125 5.52 10.41 -9.34
C ARG A 125 4.10 10.30 -8.80
N LEU A 126 3.49 11.42 -8.39
CA LEU A 126 2.12 11.46 -7.87
C LEU A 126 1.07 11.18 -8.94
N VAL A 127 1.19 11.82 -10.11
CA VAL A 127 0.18 11.76 -11.18
C VAL A 127 0.47 10.66 -12.20
N GLY A 128 1.72 10.16 -12.27
CA GLY A 128 2.13 9.20 -13.30
C GLY A 128 2.29 9.84 -14.68
N THR A 129 2.84 11.06 -14.73
CA THR A 129 3.04 11.84 -15.96
C THR A 129 4.53 12.08 -16.24
N THR A 130 4.85 12.61 -17.42
CA THR A 130 6.21 12.94 -17.83
C THR A 130 6.50 14.44 -17.65
N LYS A 131 7.79 14.77 -17.46
CA LYS A 131 8.27 16.17 -17.35
C LYS A 131 7.82 17.09 -18.50
N PRO A 132 7.91 16.71 -19.79
CA PRO A 132 7.45 17.59 -20.87
C PRO A 132 5.96 17.91 -20.77
N THR A 133 5.12 16.95 -20.36
CA THR A 133 3.69 17.21 -20.14
C THR A 133 3.45 18.21 -19.01
N ILE A 134 4.24 18.13 -17.93
CA ILE A 134 4.17 19.11 -16.83
C ILE A 134 4.57 20.51 -17.32
N ALA A 135 5.64 20.60 -18.11
CA ALA A 135 6.09 21.86 -18.70
C ALA A 135 5.01 22.47 -19.62
N SER A 136 4.39 21.67 -20.50
CA SER A 136 3.33 22.17 -21.39
C SER A 136 2.10 22.71 -20.64
N VAL A 137 1.76 22.12 -19.48
CA VAL A 137 0.66 22.63 -18.64
C VAL A 137 1.08 23.92 -17.93
N ARG A 138 2.33 23.99 -17.42
CA ARG A 138 2.90 25.19 -16.78
C ARG A 138 2.95 26.39 -17.73
N GLU A 139 3.42 26.14 -18.95
CA GLU A 139 3.55 27.13 -20.02
C GLU A 139 2.24 27.41 -20.76
N ARG A 140 1.16 26.69 -20.42
CA ARG A 140 -0.15 26.78 -21.09
C ARG A 140 -0.10 26.44 -22.59
N THR A 141 0.87 25.63 -23.02
CA THR A 141 1.04 25.16 -24.41
C THR A 141 0.36 23.82 -24.67
N HIS A 142 -0.35 23.26 -23.68
CA HIS A 142 -1.13 22.04 -23.88
C HIS A 142 -2.32 22.28 -24.81
N TRP A 143 -2.57 21.37 -25.76
CA TRP A 143 -3.61 21.51 -26.79
C TRP A 143 -5.02 21.78 -26.23
N ASN A 144 -5.33 21.29 -25.03
CA ASN A 144 -6.64 21.44 -24.38
C ASN A 144 -6.64 22.43 -23.20
N ILE A 145 -5.71 23.39 -23.14
CA ILE A 145 -5.55 24.25 -21.95
C ILE A 145 -6.80 25.06 -21.60
N SER A 146 -7.57 25.48 -22.60
CA SER A 146 -8.76 26.31 -22.41
C SER A 146 -9.89 25.61 -21.65
N ASN A 147 -9.98 24.28 -21.73
CA ASN A 147 -11.06 23.50 -21.10
C ASN A 147 -10.65 22.85 -19.77
N ILE A 148 -9.36 22.88 -19.42
CA ILE A 148 -8.85 22.22 -18.22
C ILE A 148 -9.16 23.06 -16.98
N LYS A 149 -9.90 22.48 -16.03
CA LYS A 149 -10.13 23.06 -14.71
C LYS A 149 -9.18 22.42 -13.68
N PRO A 150 -8.56 23.19 -12.76
CA PRO A 150 -7.74 22.61 -11.71
C PRO A 150 -8.60 21.72 -10.80
N ASN A 151 -8.25 20.44 -10.69
CA ASN A 151 -8.95 19.48 -9.83
C ASN A 151 -7.94 18.68 -9.00
N ASP A 152 -8.33 18.30 -7.79
CA ASP A 152 -7.44 17.66 -6.83
C ASP A 152 -7.04 16.24 -7.30
N PRO A 153 -5.72 15.91 -7.36
CA PRO A 153 -5.27 14.56 -7.72
C PRO A 153 -5.76 13.45 -6.78
N VAL A 154 -6.10 13.77 -5.52
CA VAL A 154 -6.61 12.78 -4.55
C VAL A 154 -8.06 12.42 -4.88
N THR A 155 -8.90 13.41 -5.20
CA THR A 155 -10.31 13.17 -5.58
C THR A 155 -10.42 12.41 -6.91
N LEU A 156 -9.46 12.65 -7.82
CA LEU A 156 -9.33 11.90 -9.08
C LEU A 156 -8.81 10.46 -8.88
N GLY A 157 -8.29 10.14 -7.68
CA GLY A 157 -7.74 8.84 -7.32
C GLY A 157 -6.38 8.55 -7.97
N MET A 158 -5.58 9.60 -8.24
CA MET A 158 -4.24 9.47 -8.83
C MET A 158 -3.18 9.28 -7.73
N CYS A 159 -3.29 10.02 -6.62
CA CYS A 159 -2.50 9.84 -5.42
C CYS A 159 -3.39 9.57 -4.20
N SER A 160 -2.81 8.98 -3.16
CA SER A 160 -3.43 8.94 -1.84
C SER A 160 -3.12 10.22 -1.05
N GLN A 161 -3.97 10.55 -0.07
CA GLN A 161 -3.76 11.70 0.81
C GLN A 161 -2.39 11.62 1.51
N ALA A 162 -2.04 10.43 2.02
CA ALA A 162 -0.77 10.19 2.70
C ALA A 162 0.45 10.43 1.77
N GLU A 163 0.38 10.01 0.51
CA GLU A 163 1.46 10.25 -0.48
C GLU A 163 1.61 11.74 -0.80
N LEU A 164 0.50 12.47 -0.90
CA LEU A 164 0.51 13.91 -1.14
C LEU A 164 1.19 14.64 0.04
N ASP A 165 0.75 14.37 1.26
CA ASP A 165 1.30 15.00 2.47
C ASP A 165 2.78 14.67 2.68
N GLU A 166 3.19 13.42 2.42
CA GLU A 166 4.60 13.01 2.46
C GLU A 166 5.42 13.76 1.39
N SER A 167 4.87 13.94 0.18
CA SER A 167 5.56 14.66 -0.88
C SER A 167 5.75 16.15 -0.56
N VAL A 168 4.75 16.79 0.06
CA VAL A 168 4.76 18.20 0.45
C VAL A 168 5.71 18.43 1.63
N THR A 169 5.68 17.59 2.66
CA THR A 169 6.62 17.67 3.79
C THR A 169 8.08 17.50 3.33
N LYS A 170 8.34 16.54 2.42
CA LYS A 170 9.65 16.37 1.78
C LYS A 170 10.06 17.58 0.95
N ALA A 171 9.12 18.17 0.20
CA ALA A 171 9.37 19.36 -0.61
C ALA A 171 9.74 20.57 0.25
N ARG A 172 8.98 20.84 1.32
CA ARG A 172 9.27 21.91 2.30
C ARG A 172 10.63 21.72 2.96
N ARG A 173 10.96 20.49 3.39
CA ARG A 173 12.29 20.18 3.95
C ARG A 173 13.41 20.46 2.94
N ARG A 174 13.20 20.10 1.67
CA ARG A 174 14.16 20.35 0.59
C ARG A 174 14.32 21.85 0.32
N GLN A 175 13.24 22.63 0.29
CA GLN A 175 13.30 24.09 0.14
C GLN A 175 14.07 24.74 1.29
N ALA A 176 13.74 24.42 2.54
CA ALA A 176 14.46 24.93 3.70
C ALA A 176 15.96 24.58 3.67
N THR A 177 16.31 23.41 3.12
CA THR A 177 17.72 23.01 2.97
C THR A 177 18.42 23.79 1.85
N LYS A 178 17.73 24.05 0.73
CA LYS A 178 18.23 24.89 -0.36
C LYS A 178 18.45 26.32 0.10
N GLU A 179 17.46 26.92 0.77
CA GLU A 179 17.56 28.27 1.32
C GLU A 179 18.73 28.41 2.30
N LYS A 180 18.92 27.42 3.19
CA LYS A 180 20.08 27.39 4.10
C LYS A 180 21.41 27.28 3.35
N ARG A 181 21.47 26.52 2.26
CA ARG A 181 22.70 26.39 1.45
C ARG A 181 22.99 27.67 0.70
N GLU A 182 21.98 28.26 0.09
CA GLU A 182 22.08 29.54 -0.62
C GLU A 182 22.44 30.69 0.32
N ALA A 183 21.90 30.70 1.55
CA ALA A 183 22.29 31.67 2.58
C ALA A 183 23.76 31.52 2.99
N LYS A 184 24.26 30.28 3.14
CA LYS A 184 25.68 30.01 3.43
C LYS A 184 26.60 30.42 2.27
N GLU A 185 26.20 30.13 1.04
CA GLU A 185 26.95 30.53 -0.16
C GLU A 185 26.98 32.05 -0.34
N ARG A 186 25.85 32.74 -0.09
CA ARG A 186 25.76 34.21 -0.12
C ARG A 186 26.53 34.88 1.02
N ALA A 187 26.49 34.31 2.23
CA ALA A 187 27.29 34.77 3.35
C ALA A 187 28.81 34.63 3.06
N LYS A 188 29.20 33.53 2.39
CA LYS A 188 30.58 33.34 1.93
C LYS A 188 30.97 34.32 0.80
N ALA A 189 30.01 34.74 -0.02
CA ALA A 189 30.20 35.72 -1.09
C ALA A 189 30.02 37.19 -0.66
N GLY A 190 29.70 37.46 0.61
CA GLY A 190 29.55 38.83 1.14
C GLY A 190 28.30 39.59 0.69
N LEU A 191 27.28 38.91 0.13
CA LEU A 191 26.03 39.55 -0.33
C LEU A 191 24.98 39.64 0.80
N PRO A 192 24.14 40.70 0.83
CA PRO A 192 23.08 40.85 1.83
C PRO A 192 22.01 39.74 1.71
N PRO A 193 21.30 39.41 2.82
CA PRO A 193 20.23 38.43 2.82
C PRO A 193 19.13 38.77 1.81
N LEU A 194 18.57 37.75 1.14
CA LEU A 194 17.40 37.92 0.28
C LEU A 194 16.20 38.32 1.15
N GLU A 195 15.60 39.48 0.88
CA GLU A 195 14.28 39.82 1.38
C GLU A 195 13.29 38.74 0.92
N LYS A 196 12.56 38.17 1.88
CA LYS A 196 11.47 37.24 1.60
C LYS A 196 10.45 38.00 0.75
N LYS A 197 10.35 37.68 -0.54
CA LYS A 197 9.16 38.03 -1.32
C LYS A 197 8.00 37.24 -0.73
N GLU A 198 7.27 37.87 0.19
CA GLU A 198 5.94 37.42 0.58
C GLU A 198 5.09 37.46 -0.69
N SER A 199 4.88 36.29 -1.30
CA SER A 199 3.93 36.18 -2.40
C SER A 199 2.56 36.48 -1.81
N HIS A 200 2.04 37.66 -2.15
CA HIS A 200 0.68 38.09 -1.88
C HIS A 200 -0.31 37.04 -2.42
N ILE A 201 -0.77 36.14 -1.54
CA ILE A 201 -1.90 35.24 -1.75
C ILE A 201 -2.97 35.60 -0.71
N GLU A 202 -3.26 36.88 -0.57
CA GLU A 202 -4.50 37.35 0.04
C GLU A 202 -5.39 37.79 -1.12
N THR A 203 -6.28 36.90 -1.62
CA THR A 203 -7.50 37.20 -2.41
C THR A 203 -8.00 35.99 -3.25
N ALA A 204 -7.87 34.75 -2.77
CA ALA A 204 -8.44 33.60 -3.49
C ALA A 204 -9.23 32.60 -2.62
N SER A 205 -9.62 32.97 -1.40
CA SER A 205 -10.58 32.19 -0.62
C SER A 205 -11.67 33.12 -0.05
N PRO A 206 -12.93 33.00 -0.50
CA PRO A 206 -14.05 33.80 0.02
C PRO A 206 -14.36 33.52 1.51
N PHE A 207 -13.66 32.57 2.13
CA PHE A 207 -13.96 32.08 3.48
C PHE A 207 -12.88 32.42 4.53
N ALA A 208 -11.80 33.10 4.14
CA ALA A 208 -10.70 33.45 5.05
C ALA A 208 -11.13 34.39 6.20
N HIS A 209 -12.22 35.14 6.03
CA HIS A 209 -12.76 36.02 7.07
C HIS A 209 -13.43 35.24 8.22
N LEU A 210 -14.00 34.05 7.98
CA LEU A 210 -14.73 33.31 9.03
C LEU A 210 -13.83 32.68 10.09
N ILE A 211 -12.53 32.52 9.82
CA ILE A 211 -11.58 31.91 10.77
C ILE A 211 -10.95 32.98 11.68
N ARG A 212 -11.03 34.27 11.33
CA ARG A 212 -10.37 35.36 12.07
C ARG A 212 -11.18 35.93 13.25
N GLY A 213 -12.41 35.48 13.47
CA GLY A 213 -13.36 36.13 14.40
C GLY A 213 -13.44 35.59 15.83
N ASN A 214 -12.71 34.54 16.20
CA ASN A 214 -12.98 33.84 17.47
C ASN A 214 -11.76 33.67 18.40
N ARG A 215 -10.85 34.64 18.40
CA ARG A 215 -9.73 34.63 19.34
C ARG A 215 -9.60 36.01 19.97
N ASP A 216 -10.28 36.15 21.10
CA ASP A 216 -9.96 36.99 22.27
C ASP A 216 -11.24 37.59 22.88
N GLU A 217 -11.87 36.88 23.83
CA GLU A 217 -12.43 37.46 25.07
C GLU A 217 -12.95 36.33 25.99
N GLU A 218 -12.32 36.21 27.16
CA GLU A 218 -12.85 35.50 28.32
C GLU A 218 -14.08 36.25 28.83
N ALA A 219 -15.27 35.66 28.69
CA ALA A 219 -16.44 36.02 29.46
C ALA A 219 -17.30 34.76 29.62
N GLU A 220 -17.42 34.27 30.85
CA GLU A 220 -18.37 33.21 31.20
C GLU A 220 -19.80 33.71 30.96
N PRO A 221 -20.62 33.07 30.10
CA PRO A 221 -22.03 33.40 30.03
C PRO A 221 -22.80 32.59 31.08
N GLU A 222 -23.43 33.29 32.03
CA GLU A 222 -24.42 32.71 32.92
C GLU A 222 -25.53 31.99 32.12
N LEU A 223 -25.78 30.73 32.47
CA LEU A 223 -26.84 29.92 31.87
C LEU A 223 -28.22 30.48 32.23
N PRO A 224 -29.11 30.76 31.26
CA PRO A 224 -30.50 31.08 31.57
C PRO A 224 -31.19 29.85 32.18
N ALA A 225 -31.62 29.96 33.43
CA ALA A 225 -32.45 29.00 34.13
C ALA A 225 -33.80 28.85 33.42
N GLY A 226 -33.99 27.77 32.66
CA GLY A 226 -35.26 27.56 31.97
C GLY A 226 -35.44 26.30 31.12
N PHE A 227 -34.48 25.39 31.03
CA PHE A 227 -34.69 24.09 30.39
C PHE A 227 -34.53 22.97 31.41
N ALA A 228 -35.61 22.77 32.17
CA ALA A 228 -35.78 21.61 33.00
C ALA A 228 -35.85 20.35 32.12
N ASP A 229 -35.03 19.39 32.53
CA ASP A 229 -35.01 17.97 32.20
C ASP A 229 -36.38 17.42 31.78
N ALA A 230 -36.56 17.18 30.48
CA ALA A 230 -37.64 16.36 29.96
C ALA A 230 -37.02 15.02 29.51
N PRO A 231 -37.44 13.88 30.09
CA PRO A 231 -36.87 12.59 29.73
C PRO A 231 -37.16 12.27 28.26
N ALA A 232 -36.13 11.75 27.57
CA ALA A 232 -36.20 11.33 26.19
C ALA A 232 -37.43 10.43 25.93
N PRO A 233 -38.22 10.67 24.87
CA PRO A 233 -39.29 9.76 24.51
C PRO A 233 -38.69 8.40 24.12
N ALA A 234 -39.22 7.34 24.73
CA ALA A 234 -38.83 5.96 24.45
C ALA A 234 -38.90 5.64 22.93
N PRO A 235 -38.04 4.75 22.42
CA PRO A 235 -38.06 4.38 21.01
C PRO A 235 -39.42 3.75 20.67
N ALA A 236 -40.13 4.36 19.72
CA ALA A 236 -41.34 3.78 19.16
C ALA A 236 -40.96 2.44 18.50
N ALA A 237 -41.66 1.38 18.90
CA ALA A 237 -41.52 0.06 18.32
C ALA A 237 -41.81 0.13 16.81
N GLU A 238 -40.86 -0.32 16.00
CA GLU A 238 -41.08 -0.57 14.58
C GLU A 238 -42.14 -1.67 14.43
N PRO A 239 -43.14 -1.52 13.54
CA PRO A 239 -44.12 -2.59 13.32
C PRO A 239 -43.42 -3.79 12.68
N GLU A 240 -43.48 -4.95 13.34
CA GLU A 240 -43.03 -6.21 12.76
C GLU A 240 -43.86 -6.51 11.51
N LEU A 241 -43.25 -6.41 10.34
CA LEU A 241 -43.83 -6.85 9.07
C LEU A 241 -43.94 -8.38 9.09
N THR A 242 -45.16 -8.90 9.16
CA THR A 242 -45.40 -10.34 9.11
C THR A 242 -45.49 -10.82 7.65
N ALA A 243 -45.18 -12.10 7.40
CA ALA A 243 -45.17 -12.65 6.04
C ALA A 243 -46.55 -12.57 5.34
N ASP A 244 -47.64 -12.51 6.11
CA ASP A 244 -49.00 -12.35 5.60
C ASP A 244 -49.28 -10.93 5.08
N ASP A 245 -48.54 -9.90 5.55
CA ASP A 245 -48.64 -8.52 5.05
C ASP A 245 -47.99 -8.35 3.66
N VAL A 246 -46.97 -9.17 3.35
CA VAL A 246 -46.24 -9.10 2.07
C VAL A 246 -46.86 -9.99 1.01
N PHE A 247 -47.35 -11.19 1.39
CA PHE A 247 -47.76 -12.21 0.43
C PHE A 247 -49.27 -12.47 0.35
N GLY A 248 -50.07 -11.84 1.23
CA GLY A 248 -51.51 -12.04 1.27
C GLY A 248 -51.90 -13.43 1.79
N LYS A 249 -53.02 -13.50 2.52
CA LYS A 249 -53.49 -14.72 3.19
C LYS A 249 -53.78 -15.81 2.16
N ARG A 250 -53.09 -16.96 2.26
CA ARG A 250 -53.37 -18.14 1.42
C ARG A 250 -54.84 -18.57 1.59
N PRO A 251 -55.59 -18.83 0.51
CA PRO A 251 -56.96 -19.30 0.62
C PRO A 251 -56.97 -20.65 1.35
N SER A 252 -57.76 -20.70 2.43
CA SER A 252 -58.11 -21.92 3.15
C SER A 252 -58.85 -22.85 2.19
N GLY A 253 -58.22 -23.99 1.88
CA GLY A 253 -58.87 -25.06 1.15
C GLY A 253 -59.87 -25.74 2.07
N ASP A 254 -61.14 -25.39 1.90
CA ASP A 254 -62.29 -26.15 2.40
C ASP A 254 -63.12 -26.60 1.19
N GLY A 255 -63.37 -27.91 1.11
CA GLY A 255 -64.55 -28.46 0.41
C GLY A 255 -64.30 -29.26 -0.86
N GLU A 256 -64.26 -30.59 -0.67
CA GLU A 256 -64.75 -31.70 -1.53
C GLU A 256 -64.32 -31.83 -2.99
#